data_AF-A0A2Z6P2F8-F1
#
_entry.id   AF-A0A2Z6P2F8-F1
#
_cell.length_a   1.000
_cell.length_b   1.000
_cell.length_c   1.000
_cell.angle_alpha   90.00
_cell.angle_beta   90.00
_cell.angle_gamma   90.00
#
_symmetry.space_group_name_H-M   'P 1'
#
loop_
_entity.id
_entity.type
_entity.pdbx_description
1 polymer ?
#
loop_
_entity_poly.entity_id
_entity_poly.type
_entity_poly.pdbx_seq_one_letter_code
_entity_poly.pdbx_strand_id
1 'polypeptide(L)'
;MSYLDQWRFTFVNECEGTVWPASFTTGGDSNNQTIVYSLRNGDTYTMTTPRTWNGQLWGRTHCEGKPQNLNFSCAIGDCGTGKMSCDDNQVISPVTVAEFRVGDSNLYYYNVNVVEGFNIPLAVTPVRRSGKHVIKCSSAGCPTNLNTMCPAVALNCSTESYKIIFCPASSTGSLNQSVSVRDSLTAENGTTYWLSPSGDFAFGFFQLPNELFLLAIWYAKIQNDSIIWYANGDSPAPKGSRLVLNDSHGLVLTSPEGSELWKSSEFTLAFAALEMIKGQSVLVSKDIL
;
A
#
# COMPACT_ATOMS: atom_id res chain seq x y z
N MET A 1 0.68 19.36 38.83
CA MET A 1 0.97 18.37 37.78
C MET A 1 0.08 18.68 36.59
N SER A 2 0.58 19.49 35.66
CA SER A 2 -0.15 19.91 34.45
C SER A 2 -0.16 18.76 33.45
N TYR A 3 -1.34 18.38 32.97
CA TYR A 3 -1.49 17.59 31.75
C TYR A 3 -0.75 18.31 30.62
N LEU A 4 0.31 17.71 30.09
CA LEU A 4 1.09 18.28 29.00
C LEU A 4 0.34 18.02 27.70
N ASP A 5 -0.05 19.07 26.97
CA ASP A 5 -0.62 18.94 25.61
C ASP A 5 0.34 18.14 24.70
N GLN A 6 -0.20 17.17 23.96
CA GLN A 6 0.49 16.24 23.06
C GLN A 6 -0.23 16.20 21.72
N TRP A 7 0.51 15.95 20.63
CA TRP A 7 -0.11 15.70 19.33
C TRP A 7 -0.83 14.35 19.34
N ARG A 8 -2.00 14.28 18.70
CA ARG A 8 -2.88 13.11 18.66
C ARG A 8 -3.07 12.62 17.24
N PHE A 9 -2.72 11.36 16.99
CA PHE A 9 -2.91 10.69 15.71
C PHE A 9 -3.89 9.54 15.90
N THR A 10 -5.10 9.68 15.35
CA THR A 10 -6.15 8.67 15.41
C THR A 10 -6.14 7.84 14.14
N PHE A 11 -5.66 6.61 14.22
CA PHE A 11 -5.79 5.63 13.16
C PHE A 11 -7.24 5.15 13.06
N VAL A 12 -7.75 5.06 11.83
CA VAL A 12 -9.10 4.61 11.50
C VAL A 12 -8.97 3.57 10.39
N ASN A 13 -9.53 2.38 10.60
CA ASN A 13 -9.55 1.36 9.57
C ASN A 13 -10.92 1.31 8.87
N GLU A 14 -11.00 1.77 7.63
CA GLU A 14 -12.18 1.62 6.76
C GLU A 14 -11.98 0.49 5.73
N CYS A 15 -10.84 -0.20 5.75
CA CYS A 15 -10.57 -1.36 4.89
C CYS A 15 -11.39 -2.57 5.35
N GLU A 16 -11.77 -3.46 4.42
CA GLU A 16 -12.46 -4.71 4.76
C GLU A 16 -11.59 -5.64 5.64
N GLY A 17 -10.27 -5.65 5.37
CA GLY A 17 -9.28 -6.42 6.12
C GLY A 17 -8.81 -5.76 7.42
N THR A 18 -8.06 -6.53 8.22
CA THR A 18 -7.38 -6.01 9.42
C THR A 18 -6.10 -5.26 9.04
N VAL A 19 -5.89 -4.10 9.65
CA VAL A 19 -4.68 -3.27 9.46
C VAL A 19 -3.91 -3.16 10.78
N TRP A 20 -2.59 -3.23 10.70
CA TRP A 20 -1.69 -3.05 11.84
C TRP A 20 -0.94 -1.74 11.66
N PRO A 21 -1.36 -0.65 12.31
CA PRO A 21 -0.67 0.62 12.17
C PRO A 21 0.78 0.49 12.69
N ALA A 22 1.65 1.29 12.09
CA ALA A 22 3.05 1.36 12.45
C ALA A 22 3.52 2.81 12.42
N SER A 23 4.54 3.08 13.23
CA SER A 23 5.18 4.37 13.35
C SER A 23 6.69 4.21 13.40
N PHE A 24 7.39 5.20 12.85
CA PHE A 24 8.83 5.32 12.94
C PHE A 24 9.20 6.78 13.22
N THR A 25 9.99 7.00 14.28
CA THR A 25 10.46 8.34 14.64
C THR A 25 11.71 8.68 13.83
N THR A 26 11.65 9.74 13.02
CA THR A 26 12.77 10.20 12.18
C THR A 26 13.54 11.35 12.81
N GLY A 27 13.01 11.97 13.86
CA GLY A 27 13.69 13.02 14.62
C GLY A 27 12.78 13.73 15.63
N GLY A 28 13.31 14.71 16.35
CA GLY A 28 12.61 15.32 17.48
C GLY A 28 12.75 14.48 18.76
N ASP A 29 11.83 14.63 19.69
CA ASP A 29 11.80 13.83 20.92
C ASP A 29 11.34 12.39 20.62
N SER A 30 11.93 11.43 21.32
CA SER A 30 11.57 10.03 21.15
C SER A 30 10.13 9.77 21.58
N ASN A 31 9.34 9.19 20.68
CA ASN A 31 8.03 8.66 21.06
C ASN A 31 8.20 7.24 21.60
N ASN A 32 8.10 7.07 22.92
CA ASN A 32 8.22 5.74 23.55
C ASN A 32 6.91 4.93 23.47
N GLN A 33 5.89 5.40 22.73
CA GLN A 33 4.66 4.66 22.53
C GLN A 33 4.79 3.66 21.38
N THR A 34 4.90 2.39 21.72
CA THR A 34 4.80 1.32 20.74
C THR A 34 3.33 1.09 20.36
N ILE A 35 3.02 1.16 19.06
CA ILE A 35 1.73 0.74 18.54
C ILE A 35 1.67 -0.80 18.55
N VAL A 36 0.92 -1.36 19.50
CA VAL A 36 0.73 -2.82 19.66
C VAL A 36 -0.69 -3.30 19.30
N TYR A 37 -1.41 -2.53 18.50
CA TYR A 37 -2.82 -2.77 18.19
C TYR A 37 -3.04 -3.18 16.74
N SER A 38 -3.94 -4.14 16.53
CA SER A 38 -4.54 -4.44 15.23
C SER A 38 -5.91 -3.78 15.15
N LEU A 39 -6.23 -3.16 14.02
CA LEU A 39 -7.51 -2.54 13.76
C LEU A 39 -8.32 -3.42 12.82
N ARG A 40 -9.46 -3.93 13.26
CA ARG A 40 -10.46 -4.53 12.36
C ARG A 40 -11.22 -3.43 11.61
N ASN A 41 -12.02 -3.80 10.62
CA ASN A 41 -12.90 -2.84 9.94
C ASN A 41 -13.75 -2.07 10.96
N GLY A 42 -13.72 -0.74 10.88
CA GLY A 42 -14.41 0.17 11.80
C GLY A 42 -13.66 0.49 13.10
N ASP A 43 -12.57 -0.21 13.42
CA ASP A 43 -11.80 0.05 14.63
C ASP A 43 -10.98 1.34 14.52
N THR A 44 -10.69 1.92 15.68
CA THR A 44 -9.81 3.09 15.79
C THR A 44 -8.81 2.93 16.92
N TYR A 45 -7.65 3.56 16.77
CA TYR A 45 -6.63 3.64 17.80
C TYR A 45 -6.00 5.02 17.81
N THR A 46 -5.77 5.60 18.99
CA THR A 46 -5.11 6.90 19.10
C THR A 46 -3.72 6.75 19.69
N MET A 47 -2.72 7.17 18.92
CA MET A 47 -1.36 7.39 19.39
C MET A 47 -1.17 8.86 19.76
N THR A 48 -0.32 9.12 20.74
CA THR A 48 0.13 10.47 21.09
C THR A 48 1.64 10.57 20.95
N THR A 49 2.14 11.74 20.56
CA THR A 49 3.58 11.98 20.47
C THR A 49 4.00 13.12 21.40
N PRO A 50 5.30 13.24 21.70
CA PRO A 50 5.85 14.46 22.28
C PRO A 50 5.49 15.71 21.46
N ARG A 51 5.68 16.88 22.06
CA ARG A 51 5.37 18.16 21.41
C ARG A 51 6.25 18.43 20.20
N THR A 52 7.50 18.01 20.25
CA THR A 52 8.44 18.03 19.12
C THR A 52 8.64 16.62 18.62
N TRP A 53 8.13 16.30 17.43
CA TRP A 53 8.21 14.95 16.85
C TRP A 53 8.22 15.02 15.33
N ASN A 54 9.09 14.21 14.73
CA ASN A 54 9.10 13.95 13.30
C ASN A 54 8.99 12.45 13.11
N GLY A 55 8.13 12.03 12.19
CA GLY A 55 8.04 10.62 11.90
C GLY A 55 7.08 10.24 10.80
N GLN A 56 7.10 8.95 10.52
CA GLN A 56 6.38 8.30 9.46
C GLN A 56 5.35 7.35 10.06
N LEU A 57 4.16 7.34 9.49
CA LEU A 57 3.04 6.49 9.87
C LEU A 57 2.56 5.71 8.64
N TRP A 58 2.33 4.41 8.79
CA TRP A 58 1.81 3.56 7.71
C TRP A 58 0.96 2.42 8.27
N GLY A 59 0.33 1.66 7.38
CA GLY A 59 -0.45 0.47 7.70
C GLY A 59 0.23 -0.79 7.17
N ARG A 60 0.17 -1.86 7.96
CA ARG A 60 0.64 -3.21 7.60
C ARG A 60 -0.54 -4.16 7.45
N THR A 61 -0.43 -5.16 6.60
CA THR A 61 -1.49 -6.16 6.35
C THR A 61 -0.94 -7.57 6.39
N HIS A 62 -1.84 -8.52 6.61
CA HIS A 62 -1.55 -9.96 6.73
C HIS A 62 -0.42 -10.26 7.72
N CYS A 63 -0.54 -9.72 8.93
CA CYS A 63 0.44 -9.95 9.96
C CYS A 63 0.15 -11.22 10.77
N GLU A 64 1.21 -11.93 11.11
CA GLU A 64 1.19 -13.13 11.95
C GLU A 64 2.02 -12.90 13.22
N GLY A 65 1.69 -13.67 14.26
CA GLY A 65 2.30 -13.55 15.57
C GLY A 65 1.46 -12.76 16.58
N LYS A 66 1.93 -12.73 17.83
CA LYS A 66 1.27 -12.00 18.93
C LYS A 66 2.08 -10.75 19.29
N PRO A 67 1.44 -9.70 19.84
CA PRO A 67 2.12 -8.44 20.21
C PRO A 67 3.33 -8.59 21.14
N GLN A 68 3.40 -9.69 21.89
CA GLN A 68 4.44 -9.97 22.89
C GLN A 68 5.55 -10.91 22.37
N ASN A 69 5.43 -11.40 21.12
CA ASN A 69 6.37 -12.37 20.55
C ASN A 69 7.49 -11.67 19.77
N LEU A 70 8.70 -12.24 19.83
CA LEU A 70 9.85 -11.91 18.98
C LEU A 70 9.76 -12.54 17.57
N ASN A 71 8.57 -12.96 17.16
CA ASN A 71 8.29 -13.61 15.87
C ASN A 71 7.00 -13.03 15.27
N PHE A 72 6.91 -11.70 15.26
CA PHE A 72 5.87 -10.97 14.56
C PHE A 72 6.38 -10.56 13.19
N SER A 73 5.61 -10.81 12.15
CA SER A 73 5.92 -10.43 10.78
C SER A 73 4.65 -10.11 10.00
N CYS A 74 4.74 -9.19 9.06
CA CYS A 74 3.69 -8.86 8.12
C CYS A 74 4.10 -9.23 6.69
N ALA A 75 3.14 -9.65 5.86
CA ALA A 75 3.42 -9.85 4.44
C ALA A 75 3.72 -8.53 3.74
N ILE A 76 3.04 -7.44 4.15
CA ILE A 76 3.16 -6.12 3.51
C ILE A 76 3.37 -5.05 4.59
N GLY A 77 4.34 -4.17 4.33
CA GLY A 77 4.70 -3.06 5.21
C GLY A 77 5.40 -3.46 6.51
N ASP A 78 5.95 -4.67 6.60
CA ASP A 78 6.73 -5.08 7.76
C ASP A 78 7.92 -4.13 8.03
N CYS A 79 8.42 -4.08 9.26
CA CYS A 79 9.59 -3.26 9.60
C CYS A 79 10.82 -4.11 9.97
N GLY A 80 10.76 -5.43 9.80
CA GLY A 80 11.88 -6.34 9.95
C GLY A 80 12.41 -6.45 11.38
N THR A 81 11.69 -5.94 12.37
CA THR A 81 12.11 -5.97 13.79
C THR A 81 11.81 -7.32 14.46
N GLY A 82 11.01 -8.18 13.82
CA GLY A 82 10.44 -9.37 14.43
C GLY A 82 9.43 -9.05 15.54
N LYS A 83 9.04 -7.78 15.70
CA LYS A 83 8.17 -7.25 16.74
C LYS A 83 7.06 -6.41 16.12
N MET A 84 6.03 -6.14 16.92
CA MET A 84 4.97 -5.22 16.50
C MET A 84 5.45 -3.75 16.42
N SER A 85 6.49 -3.40 17.20
CA SER A 85 7.15 -2.09 17.15
C SER A 85 8.05 -1.91 15.93
N CYS A 86 8.06 -0.71 15.37
CA CYS A 86 8.94 -0.33 14.26
C CYS A 86 9.92 0.78 14.60
N ASP A 87 10.04 1.23 15.86
CA ASP A 87 10.92 2.35 16.22
C ASP A 87 12.42 2.07 16.01
N ASP A 88 12.81 0.79 15.93
CA ASP A 88 14.21 0.35 15.76
C ASP A 88 14.65 0.26 14.28
N ASN A 89 13.73 0.39 13.31
CA ASN A 89 14.01 0.18 11.89
C ASN A 89 13.21 1.11 10.98
N GLN A 90 13.81 1.42 9.84
CA GLN A 90 13.12 2.16 8.79
C GLN A 90 12.00 1.35 8.14
N VAL A 91 11.13 2.08 7.45
CA VAL A 91 10.11 1.56 6.54
C VAL A 91 10.68 0.54 5.55
N ILE A 92 10.04 -0.63 5.43
CA ILE A 92 10.32 -1.59 4.35
C ILE A 92 9.23 -1.43 3.28
N SER A 93 9.66 -1.10 2.06
CA SER A 93 8.82 -1.01 0.87
C SER A 93 8.16 -2.37 0.52
N PRO A 94 6.92 -2.41 -0.02
CA PRO A 94 6.10 -1.26 -0.41
C PRO A 94 5.20 -0.73 0.71
N VAL A 95 5.15 0.59 0.92
CA VAL A 95 4.17 1.24 1.81
C VAL A 95 3.74 2.65 1.35
N THR A 96 2.47 2.96 1.53
CA THR A 96 1.95 4.33 1.51
C THR A 96 2.22 4.99 2.86
N VAL A 97 2.95 6.10 2.87
CA VAL A 97 3.45 6.74 4.10
C VAL A 97 2.75 8.07 4.32
N ALA A 98 2.30 8.30 5.55
CA ALA A 98 1.99 9.64 6.06
C ALA A 98 3.18 10.16 6.88
N GLU A 99 3.73 11.30 6.48
CA GLU A 99 4.87 11.92 7.14
C GLU A 99 4.45 13.19 7.88
N PHE A 100 4.98 13.38 9.09
CA PHE A 100 4.71 14.54 9.93
C PHE A 100 6.00 15.15 10.46
N ARG A 101 5.98 16.49 10.56
CA ARG A 101 6.96 17.28 11.32
C ARG A 101 6.20 18.26 12.21
N VAL A 102 6.29 18.07 13.53
CA VAL A 102 5.56 18.86 14.52
C VAL A 102 6.50 19.46 15.58
N GLY A 103 6.12 20.64 16.08
CA GLY A 103 6.81 21.36 17.16
C GLY A 103 5.87 21.82 18.28
N ASP A 104 6.40 22.57 19.25
CA ASP A 104 5.80 22.86 20.58
C ASP A 104 4.33 23.33 20.58
N SER A 105 3.85 23.92 19.49
CA SER A 105 2.41 24.09 19.19
C SER A 105 2.17 24.32 17.69
N ASN A 106 3.14 23.92 16.85
CA ASN A 106 3.18 24.28 15.43
C ASN A 106 3.32 23.04 14.57
N LEU A 107 2.40 22.88 13.62
CA LEU A 107 2.59 21.94 12.52
C LEU A 107 3.57 22.59 11.54
N TYR A 108 4.74 21.98 11.34
CA TYR A 108 5.62 22.40 10.25
C TYR A 108 5.08 21.89 8.93
N TYR A 109 4.83 20.58 8.84
CA TYR A 109 4.15 19.99 7.69
C TYR A 109 3.59 18.61 7.99
N TYR A 110 2.64 18.18 7.15
CA TYR A 110 2.41 16.77 6.89
C TYR A 110 2.15 16.51 5.40
N ASN A 111 2.42 15.29 4.96
CA ASN A 111 2.12 14.82 3.61
C ASN A 111 1.68 13.35 3.64
N VAL A 112 1.09 12.89 2.53
CA VAL A 112 0.97 11.47 2.20
C VAL A 112 1.75 11.26 0.92
N ASN A 113 2.63 10.26 0.88
CA ASN A 113 3.48 10.00 -0.26
C ASN A 113 3.63 8.49 -0.50
N VAL A 114 4.07 8.15 -1.72
CA VAL A 114 4.26 6.78 -2.23
C VAL A 114 5.70 6.58 -2.71
N VAL A 115 6.65 7.31 -2.12
CA VAL A 115 8.09 7.19 -2.46
C VAL A 115 8.56 5.76 -2.21
N GLU A 116 8.09 5.16 -1.13
CA GLU A 116 8.32 3.77 -0.72
C GLU A 116 7.28 2.81 -1.33
N GLY A 117 6.59 3.18 -2.41
CA GLY A 117 5.55 2.37 -3.05
C GLY A 117 4.14 2.63 -2.52
N PHE A 118 3.21 1.74 -2.89
CA PHE A 118 1.80 1.82 -2.50
C PHE A 118 1.36 0.46 -1.98
N ASN A 119 0.63 0.44 -0.87
CA ASN A 119 0.05 -0.78 -0.31
C ASN A 119 -1.41 -0.62 0.13
N ILE A 120 -1.73 0.46 0.82
CA ILE A 120 -3.07 0.73 1.35
C ILE A 120 -3.44 2.18 1.04
N PRO A 121 -4.62 2.45 0.45
CA PRO A 121 -5.09 3.82 0.29
C PRO A 121 -5.09 4.54 1.64
N LEU A 122 -4.47 5.71 1.72
CA LEU A 122 -4.23 6.42 2.98
C LEU A 122 -4.67 7.88 2.86
N ALA A 123 -5.41 8.38 3.86
CA ALA A 123 -5.70 9.79 4.00
C ALA A 123 -5.37 10.31 5.40
N VAL A 124 -4.86 11.54 5.44
CA VAL A 124 -4.67 12.34 6.63
C VAL A 124 -5.72 13.44 6.63
N THR A 125 -6.57 13.45 7.67
CA THR A 125 -7.56 14.50 7.86
C THR A 125 -7.37 15.23 9.20
N PRO A 126 -7.27 16.57 9.22
CA PRO A 126 -7.17 17.33 10.45
C PRO A 126 -8.51 17.30 11.21
N VAL A 127 -8.48 17.03 12.51
CA VAL A 127 -9.66 17.07 13.37
C VAL A 127 -10.03 18.53 13.62
N ARG A 128 -11.19 18.96 13.10
CA ARG A 128 -11.68 20.33 13.29
C ARG A 128 -12.06 20.57 14.75
N ARG A 129 -11.53 21.65 15.33
CA ARG A 129 -11.97 22.14 16.64
C ARG A 129 -13.28 22.91 16.47
N SER A 130 -14.32 22.59 17.25
CA SER A 130 -15.57 23.37 17.27
C SER A 130 -15.27 24.81 17.71
N GLY A 131 -15.41 25.78 16.81
CA GLY A 131 -15.17 27.19 17.07
C GLY A 131 -15.50 28.08 15.86
N LYS A 132 -15.75 29.37 16.11
CA LYS A 132 -16.17 30.39 15.13
C LYS A 132 -15.10 30.78 14.08
N HIS A 133 -13.93 30.14 14.06
CA HIS A 133 -12.89 30.38 13.05
C HIS A 133 -12.76 29.16 12.15
N VAL A 134 -13.12 29.35 10.88
CA VAL A 134 -12.93 28.36 9.81
C VAL A 134 -11.43 28.29 9.52
N ILE A 135 -10.74 27.34 10.12
CA ILE A 135 -9.33 27.09 9.83
C ILE A 135 -9.26 26.36 8.48
N LYS A 136 -8.56 26.92 7.50
CA LYS A 136 -8.29 26.27 6.21
C LYS A 136 -7.23 25.17 6.40
N CYS A 137 -7.60 24.03 6.93
CA CYS A 137 -6.75 22.84 6.89
C CYS A 137 -7.20 21.93 5.73
N SER A 138 -6.28 21.63 4.82
CA SER A 138 -6.52 20.73 3.70
C SER A 138 -6.16 19.31 4.09
N SER A 139 -7.03 18.33 3.83
CA SER A 139 -6.66 16.92 3.95
C SER A 139 -5.59 16.55 2.91
N ALA A 140 -4.70 15.62 3.25
CA ALA A 140 -3.76 15.01 2.32
C ALA A 140 -4.12 13.54 2.17
N GLY A 141 -3.89 12.93 1.01
CA GLY A 141 -4.16 11.51 0.84
C GLY A 141 -3.73 11.02 -0.53
N CYS A 142 -3.53 9.71 -0.60
CA CYS A 142 -3.38 8.96 -1.83
C CYS A 142 -4.56 7.99 -1.91
N PRO A 143 -5.72 8.44 -2.44
CA PRO A 143 -6.84 7.55 -2.71
C PRO A 143 -6.45 6.57 -3.82
N THR A 144 -7.26 5.51 -3.99
CA THR A 144 -7.10 4.47 -5.02
C THR A 144 -6.65 5.02 -6.38
N ASN A 145 -7.19 6.17 -6.80
CA ASN A 145 -6.76 6.86 -8.02
C ASN A 145 -5.53 7.77 -7.82
N LEU A 146 -4.34 7.22 -8.08
CA LEU A 146 -3.05 7.92 -8.05
C LEU A 146 -2.94 9.12 -9.02
N ASN A 147 -3.84 9.24 -10.02
CA ASN A 147 -3.87 10.43 -10.89
C ASN A 147 -4.53 11.64 -10.26
N THR A 148 -5.23 11.49 -9.13
CA THR A 148 -6.09 12.57 -8.61
C THR A 148 -5.64 13.19 -7.31
N MET A 149 -4.87 12.50 -6.46
CA MET A 149 -4.20 13.13 -5.32
C MET A 149 -2.98 12.30 -4.90
N CYS A 150 -1.78 12.78 -5.17
CA CYS A 150 -0.66 12.70 -4.24
C CYS A 150 0.18 14.00 -4.41
N PRO A 151 -0.44 15.20 -4.32
CA PRO A 151 0.25 16.23 -3.52
C PRO A 151 -0.65 17.27 -2.84
N ALA A 152 -0.36 17.57 -1.57
CA ALA A 152 -0.03 18.92 -1.10
C ALA A 152 0.46 18.83 0.35
N VAL A 153 1.70 19.24 0.57
CA VAL A 153 2.23 19.51 1.91
C VAL A 153 1.30 20.52 2.57
N ALA A 154 0.58 20.09 3.59
CA ALA A 154 -0.26 21.01 4.36
C ALA A 154 0.64 21.76 5.34
N LEU A 155 0.94 23.01 5.01
CA LEU A 155 1.64 23.95 5.87
C LEU A 155 0.58 24.80 6.58
N ASN A 156 0.63 24.86 7.92
CA ASN A 156 -0.23 25.68 8.79
C ASN A 156 -1.66 25.15 9.05
N CYS A 157 -1.76 24.11 9.88
CA CYS A 157 -3.01 23.73 10.52
C CYS A 157 -2.91 23.93 12.04
N SER A 158 -3.86 24.66 12.63
CA SER A 158 -3.87 24.98 14.06
C SER A 158 -4.53 23.90 14.93
N THR A 159 -4.56 22.65 14.44
CA THR A 159 -5.02 21.50 15.21
C THR A 159 -3.82 20.63 15.57
N GLU A 160 -3.86 20.08 16.77
CA GLU A 160 -2.89 19.09 17.25
C GLU A 160 -3.45 17.67 17.12
N SER A 161 -4.60 17.49 16.45
CA SER A 161 -5.29 16.21 16.30
C SER A 161 -5.56 15.88 14.83
N TYR A 162 -5.11 14.71 14.39
CA TYR A 162 -5.21 14.23 13.01
C TYR A 162 -5.80 12.82 13.00
N LYS A 163 -6.58 12.51 11.97
CA LYS A 163 -6.99 11.13 11.65
C LYS A 163 -6.16 10.60 10.50
N ILE A 164 -5.67 9.38 10.66
CA ILE A 164 -4.97 8.59 9.66
C ILE A 164 -5.96 7.49 9.22
N ILE A 165 -6.55 7.62 8.05
CA ILE A 165 -7.65 6.78 7.56
C ILE A 165 -7.11 5.82 6.51
N PHE A 166 -7.19 4.53 6.79
CA PHE A 166 -6.90 3.46 5.85
C PHE A 166 -8.15 3.11 5.03
N CYS A 167 -8.00 2.98 3.72
CA CYS A 167 -9.08 2.80 2.75
C CYS A 167 -10.19 3.87 2.83
N PRO A 168 -9.85 5.18 2.81
CA PRO A 168 -10.84 6.24 2.88
C PRO A 168 -11.82 6.12 1.71
N ALA A 169 -13.11 6.19 1.99
CA ALA A 169 -14.16 6.10 0.97
C ALA A 169 -13.98 7.16 -0.14
N SER A 170 -13.44 6.75 -1.28
CA SER A 170 -13.43 7.51 -2.54
C SER A 170 -14.28 6.75 -3.54
N SER A 171 -15.55 7.18 -3.70
CA SER A 171 -16.53 6.76 -4.71
C SER A 171 -16.34 5.35 -5.30
N THR A 172 -17.08 4.39 -4.73
CA THR A 172 -17.59 3.14 -5.32
C THR A 172 -17.03 2.75 -6.69
N GLY A 173 -16.29 1.65 -6.70
CA GLY A 173 -15.93 0.94 -7.92
C GLY A 173 -15.17 -0.34 -7.61
N SER A 174 -15.67 -1.18 -6.71
CA SER A 174 -15.26 -2.58 -6.71
C SER A 174 -15.74 -3.17 -8.03
N LEU A 175 -14.80 -3.46 -8.93
CA LEU A 175 -15.11 -4.26 -10.10
C LEU A 175 -15.16 -5.71 -9.64
N ASN A 176 -16.33 -6.34 -9.74
CA ASN A 176 -16.51 -7.77 -9.52
C ASN A 176 -15.81 -8.56 -10.66
N GLN A 177 -14.49 -8.53 -10.73
CA GLN A 177 -13.68 -9.33 -11.66
C GLN A 177 -12.83 -10.31 -10.85
N SER A 178 -13.36 -11.52 -10.64
CA SER A 178 -12.65 -12.62 -10.00
C SER A 178 -11.93 -13.46 -11.05
N VAL A 179 -10.61 -13.59 -10.94
CA VAL A 179 -9.79 -14.52 -11.74
C VAL A 179 -9.82 -15.89 -11.08
N SER A 180 -10.34 -16.89 -11.81
CA SER A 180 -10.42 -18.28 -11.36
C SER A 180 -9.19 -19.08 -11.76
N VAL A 181 -8.91 -20.17 -11.06
CA VAL A 181 -7.84 -21.07 -11.50
C VAL A 181 -8.18 -21.66 -12.87
N ARG A 182 -7.17 -21.78 -13.74
CA ARG A 182 -7.27 -22.09 -15.18
C ARG A 182 -7.69 -20.93 -16.08
N ASP A 183 -7.97 -19.76 -15.52
CA ASP A 183 -8.06 -18.55 -16.33
C ASP A 183 -6.73 -18.29 -17.02
N SER A 184 -6.83 -17.66 -18.18
CA SER A 184 -5.66 -17.35 -18.98
C SER A 184 -5.79 -16.03 -19.71
N LEU A 185 -4.64 -15.38 -19.88
CA LEU A 185 -4.47 -14.29 -20.82
C LEU A 185 -3.64 -14.79 -22.00
N THR A 186 -3.90 -14.24 -23.18
CA THR A 186 -3.12 -14.52 -24.39
C THR A 186 -2.62 -13.21 -24.95
N ALA A 187 -1.35 -13.18 -25.35
CA ALA A 187 -0.72 -12.06 -26.01
C ALA A 187 -1.30 -11.89 -27.43
N GLU A 188 -2.32 -11.05 -27.56
CA GLU A 188 -3.02 -10.76 -28.83
C GLU A 188 -2.76 -9.33 -29.28
N ASN A 189 -3.39 -8.88 -30.37
CA ASN A 189 -3.32 -7.46 -30.73
C ASN A 189 -3.92 -6.59 -29.61
N GLY A 190 -3.11 -5.72 -29.01
CA GLY A 190 -3.50 -4.89 -27.88
C GLY A 190 -3.05 -5.44 -26.53
N THR A 191 -3.19 -4.60 -25.50
CA THR A 191 -2.91 -4.97 -24.11
C THR A 191 -4.06 -5.81 -23.55
N THR A 192 -3.78 -7.03 -23.07
CA THR A 192 -4.77 -7.91 -22.42
C THR A 192 -4.41 -8.11 -20.96
N TYR A 193 -5.36 -7.93 -20.05
CA TYR A 193 -5.06 -7.86 -18.62
C TYR A 193 -6.23 -8.24 -17.72
N TRP A 194 -5.90 -8.57 -16.48
CA TRP A 194 -6.81 -8.60 -15.35
C TRP A 194 -6.66 -7.29 -14.55
N LEU A 195 -7.78 -6.73 -14.11
CA LEU A 195 -7.78 -5.57 -13.22
C LEU A 195 -7.76 -6.02 -11.76
N SER A 196 -7.09 -5.24 -10.91
CA SER A 196 -7.27 -5.36 -9.47
C SER A 196 -8.73 -5.03 -9.09
N PRO A 197 -9.25 -5.56 -7.96
CA PRO A 197 -10.58 -5.20 -7.46
C PRO A 197 -10.78 -3.67 -7.29
N SER A 198 -9.70 -2.96 -6.94
CA SER A 198 -9.70 -1.49 -6.84
C SER A 198 -9.72 -0.76 -8.20
N GLY A 199 -9.43 -1.48 -9.28
CA GLY A 199 -9.26 -0.97 -10.64
C GLY A 199 -8.01 -0.11 -10.85
N ASP A 200 -7.10 -0.06 -9.88
CA ASP A 200 -5.92 0.82 -9.92
C ASP A 200 -4.75 0.18 -10.65
N PHE A 201 -4.64 -1.15 -10.54
CA PHE A 201 -3.59 -1.93 -11.14
C PHE A 201 -4.17 -2.84 -12.21
N ALA A 202 -3.38 -3.06 -13.25
CA ALA A 202 -3.63 -4.09 -14.24
C ALA A 202 -2.43 -5.01 -14.31
N PHE A 203 -2.69 -6.31 -14.46
CA PHE A 203 -1.68 -7.34 -14.64
C PHE A 203 -1.99 -8.13 -15.91
N GLY A 204 -1.00 -8.25 -16.80
CA GLY A 204 -1.16 -9.00 -18.03
C GLY A 204 -0.13 -8.64 -19.08
N PHE A 205 -0.51 -8.80 -20.36
CA PHE A 205 0.36 -8.50 -21.48
C PHE A 205 0.26 -7.01 -21.86
N PHE A 206 1.38 -6.31 -21.72
CA PHE A 206 1.58 -4.95 -22.20
C PHE A 206 2.27 -4.97 -23.56
N GLN A 207 1.59 -4.48 -24.60
CA GLN A 207 2.10 -4.53 -25.97
C GLN A 207 3.25 -3.54 -26.19
N LEU A 208 4.36 -4.04 -26.73
CA LEU A 208 5.49 -3.24 -27.19
C LEU A 208 5.33 -2.89 -28.70
N PRO A 209 6.06 -1.87 -29.20
CA PRO A 209 5.95 -1.44 -30.61
C PRO A 209 6.30 -2.50 -31.67
N ASN A 210 6.97 -3.59 -31.29
CA ASN A 210 7.52 -4.61 -32.18
C ASN A 210 6.72 -5.94 -32.15
N GLU A 211 5.42 -5.89 -31.84
CA GLU A 211 4.56 -7.09 -31.69
C GLU A 211 5.04 -8.07 -30.60
N LEU A 212 5.91 -7.60 -29.70
CA LEU A 212 6.25 -8.32 -28.48
C LEU A 212 5.44 -7.81 -27.30
N PHE A 213 5.42 -8.60 -26.23
CA PHE A 213 4.60 -8.32 -25.06
C PHE A 213 5.43 -8.48 -23.78
N LEU A 214 5.36 -7.48 -22.91
CA LEU A 214 5.81 -7.65 -21.54
C LEU A 214 4.67 -8.24 -20.73
N LEU A 215 4.95 -9.32 -19.99
CA LEU A 215 4.08 -9.70 -18.89
C LEU A 215 4.37 -8.71 -17.75
N ALA A 216 3.45 -7.80 -17.49
CA ALA A 216 3.70 -6.62 -16.68
C ALA A 216 2.58 -6.32 -15.69
N ILE A 217 2.92 -5.52 -14.69
CA ILE A 217 1.98 -4.80 -13.84
C ILE A 217 2.14 -3.31 -14.17
N TRP A 218 1.03 -2.61 -14.34
CA TRP A 218 1.02 -1.16 -14.54
C TRP A 218 -0.17 -0.53 -13.82
N TYR A 219 -0.12 0.80 -13.67
CA TYR A 219 -1.28 1.54 -13.18
C TYR A 219 -2.33 1.68 -14.28
N ALA A 220 -3.47 1.01 -14.11
CA ALA A 220 -4.54 0.95 -15.11
C ALA A 220 -5.17 2.32 -15.40
N LYS A 221 -5.17 3.22 -14.41
CA LYS A 221 -5.80 4.53 -14.51
C LYS A 221 -4.86 5.61 -15.06
N ILE A 222 -3.54 5.40 -15.06
CA ILE A 222 -2.54 6.41 -15.47
C ILE A 222 -2.26 6.29 -16.97
N GLN A 223 -2.31 7.41 -17.69
CA GLN A 223 -1.91 7.47 -19.11
C GLN A 223 -0.38 7.73 -19.22
N ASN A 224 0.27 7.14 -20.23
CA ASN A 224 1.72 7.08 -20.49
C ASN A 224 2.53 6.08 -19.62
N ASP A 225 2.66 4.84 -20.12
CA ASP A 225 3.71 3.87 -19.75
C ASP A 225 3.96 3.72 -18.24
N SER A 226 2.88 3.51 -17.51
CA SER A 226 2.85 3.33 -16.06
C SER A 226 3.30 1.94 -15.59
N ILE A 227 4.20 1.29 -16.35
CA ILE A 227 4.73 -0.04 -16.00
C ILE A 227 5.56 0.09 -14.73
N ILE A 228 5.16 -0.66 -13.72
CA ILE A 228 5.81 -0.66 -12.40
C ILE A 228 6.60 -1.94 -12.15
N TRP A 229 6.27 -3.02 -12.86
CA TRP A 229 7.02 -4.26 -12.87
C TRP A 229 6.78 -5.02 -14.17
N TYR A 230 7.75 -5.83 -14.60
CA TYR A 230 7.58 -6.79 -15.68
C TYR A 230 8.39 -8.06 -15.42
N ALA A 231 7.88 -9.18 -15.89
CA ALA A 231 8.62 -10.43 -16.00
C ALA A 231 9.47 -10.43 -17.27
N ASN A 232 10.65 -11.05 -17.17
CA ASN A 232 11.46 -11.44 -18.33
C ASN A 232 11.76 -10.29 -19.32
N GLY A 233 12.17 -9.12 -18.83
CA GLY A 233 12.34 -7.92 -19.67
C GLY A 233 13.40 -8.04 -20.77
N ASP A 234 14.41 -8.89 -20.57
CA ASP A 234 15.44 -9.15 -21.58
C ASP A 234 14.93 -10.07 -22.71
N SER A 235 13.79 -10.75 -22.51
CA SER A 235 13.18 -11.65 -23.49
C SER A 235 11.65 -11.55 -23.47
N PRO A 236 11.09 -10.44 -23.98
CA PRO A 236 9.65 -10.23 -24.05
C PRO A 236 8.94 -11.37 -24.81
N ALA A 237 7.70 -11.64 -24.41
CA ALA A 237 6.92 -12.74 -24.98
C ALA A 237 6.47 -12.43 -26.42
N PRO A 238 6.56 -13.40 -27.35
CA PRO A 238 6.00 -13.23 -28.68
C PRO A 238 4.46 -13.25 -28.65
N LYS A 239 3.85 -12.72 -29.71
CA LYS A 239 2.41 -12.83 -29.95
C LYS A 239 1.97 -14.30 -29.93
N GLY A 240 0.84 -14.57 -29.28
CA GLY A 240 0.28 -15.91 -29.06
C GLY A 240 0.78 -16.60 -27.78
N SER A 241 1.71 -15.98 -27.04
CA SER A 241 2.09 -16.45 -25.70
C SER A 241 0.90 -16.46 -24.75
N ARG A 242 0.88 -17.45 -23.85
CA ARG A 242 -0.25 -17.68 -22.93
C ARG A 242 0.21 -17.66 -21.48
N LEU A 243 -0.48 -16.88 -20.66
CA LEU A 243 -0.32 -16.88 -19.21
C LEU A 243 -1.45 -17.69 -18.59
N VAL A 244 -1.13 -18.64 -17.70
CA VAL A 244 -2.11 -19.50 -17.05
C VAL A 244 -1.87 -19.49 -15.54
N LEU A 245 -2.95 -19.35 -14.76
CA LEU A 245 -2.92 -19.64 -13.34
C LEU A 245 -3.11 -21.14 -13.11
N ASN A 246 -2.06 -21.81 -12.64
CA ASN A 246 -2.01 -23.24 -12.36
C ASN A 246 -2.24 -23.51 -10.86
N ASP A 247 -3.03 -24.54 -10.56
CA ASP A 247 -3.41 -24.97 -9.20
C ASP A 247 -2.22 -25.27 -8.27
N SER A 248 -1.06 -25.64 -8.82
CA SER A 248 0.12 -26.06 -8.04
C SER A 248 1.42 -25.35 -8.44
N HIS A 249 1.50 -24.78 -9.64
CA HIS A 249 2.74 -24.17 -10.16
C HIS A 249 2.68 -22.63 -10.24
N GLY A 250 1.60 -22.01 -9.71
CA GLY A 250 1.42 -20.56 -9.76
C GLY A 250 1.15 -20.04 -11.17
N LEU A 251 1.69 -18.87 -11.52
CA LEU A 251 1.56 -18.29 -12.85
C LEU A 251 2.61 -18.87 -13.78
N VAL A 252 2.18 -19.45 -14.90
CA VAL A 252 3.06 -20.02 -15.92
C VAL A 252 2.83 -19.29 -17.24
N LEU A 253 3.90 -18.73 -17.81
CA LEU A 253 3.92 -18.10 -19.11
C LEU A 253 4.55 -19.05 -20.13
N THR A 254 3.82 -19.37 -21.19
CA THR A 254 4.30 -20.23 -22.28
C THR A 254 4.37 -19.50 -23.62
N SER A 255 5.28 -19.94 -24.49
CA SER A 255 5.35 -19.54 -25.89
C SER A 255 4.16 -20.11 -26.69
N PRO A 256 3.89 -19.61 -27.91
CA PRO A 256 2.89 -20.18 -28.81
C PRO A 256 3.13 -21.67 -29.11
N GLU A 257 4.39 -22.09 -29.11
CA GLU A 257 4.84 -23.48 -29.32
C GLU A 257 4.73 -24.33 -28.06
N GLY A 258 4.35 -23.74 -26.91
CA GLY A 258 4.17 -24.41 -25.63
C GLY A 258 5.43 -24.50 -24.77
N SER A 259 6.52 -23.81 -25.12
CA SER A 259 7.71 -23.77 -24.26
C SER A 259 7.53 -22.82 -23.07
N GLU A 260 8.07 -23.14 -21.90
CA GLU A 260 8.00 -22.25 -20.72
C GLU A 260 8.92 -21.05 -20.95
N LEU A 261 8.36 -19.84 -20.89
CA LEU A 261 9.12 -18.59 -21.00
C LEU A 261 9.40 -17.98 -19.63
N TRP A 262 8.49 -18.15 -18.68
CA TRP A 262 8.62 -17.65 -17.31
C TRP A 262 7.63 -18.36 -16.39
N LYS A 263 7.96 -18.49 -15.11
CA LYS A 263 7.02 -18.92 -14.07
C LYS A 263 7.23 -18.18 -12.76
N SER A 264 6.17 -18.06 -11.96
CA SER A 264 6.28 -17.61 -10.58
C SER A 264 6.89 -18.71 -9.69
N SER A 265 7.26 -18.36 -8.46
CA SER A 265 7.52 -19.34 -7.40
C SER A 265 6.29 -20.22 -7.14
N GLU A 266 6.49 -21.46 -6.69
CA GLU A 266 5.41 -22.38 -6.32
C GLU A 266 4.69 -21.90 -5.05
N PHE A 267 3.37 -22.06 -4.98
CA PHE A 267 2.55 -21.70 -3.81
C PHE A 267 1.59 -22.83 -3.46
N THR A 268 1.21 -22.93 -2.17
CA THR A 268 0.07 -23.72 -1.73
C THR A 268 -1.20 -22.85 -1.79
N LEU A 269 -2.35 -23.45 -2.11
CA LEU A 269 -3.68 -22.81 -2.36
C LEU A 269 -4.19 -21.83 -1.29
N ALA A 270 -3.47 -21.62 -0.19
CA ALA A 270 -3.89 -20.76 0.91
C ALA A 270 -3.66 -19.26 0.66
N PHE A 271 -2.91 -18.90 -0.39
CA PHE A 271 -2.52 -17.51 -0.62
C PHE A 271 -2.58 -17.16 -2.15
N ALA A 272 -3.44 -16.19 -2.59
CA ALA A 272 -3.53 -15.55 -3.95
C ALA A 272 -3.82 -13.98 -3.97
N ALA A 273 -2.89 -13.08 -4.36
CA ALA A 273 -2.82 -11.57 -4.40
C ALA A 273 -1.44 -11.11 -4.93
N LEU A 274 -1.40 -9.85 -5.32
CA LEU A 274 -0.43 -9.24 -6.23
C LEU A 274 0.10 -7.96 -5.58
N GLU A 275 1.37 -7.91 -5.18
CA GLU A 275 2.02 -6.62 -4.86
C GLU A 275 3.54 -6.59 -5.08
N MET A 276 4.07 -5.36 -5.11
CA MET A 276 5.28 -4.87 -5.78
C MET A 276 6.58 -4.95 -4.96
N ILE A 277 7.69 -5.30 -5.62
CA ILE A 277 9.05 -5.06 -5.10
C ILE A 277 9.96 -4.57 -6.25
N LYS A 278 10.70 -3.48 -6.00
CA LYS A 278 11.94 -3.17 -6.73
C LYS A 278 12.94 -4.31 -6.51
N GLY A 279 12.99 -5.25 -7.45
CA GLY A 279 14.13 -6.17 -7.61
C GLY A 279 14.11 -7.49 -6.83
N GLN A 280 13.05 -7.86 -6.12
CA GLN A 280 12.91 -9.20 -5.53
C GLN A 280 11.46 -9.68 -5.63
N SER A 281 11.21 -10.67 -6.46
CA SER A 281 9.92 -11.31 -6.67
C SER A 281 9.33 -11.92 -5.40
N VAL A 282 8.16 -11.46 -4.93
CA VAL A 282 7.20 -12.28 -4.19
C VAL A 282 5.77 -11.81 -4.49
N LEU A 283 4.99 -12.61 -5.24
CA LEU A 283 3.52 -12.51 -5.29
C LEU A 283 3.00 -13.11 -3.97
N VAL A 284 2.64 -12.28 -2.99
CA VAL A 284 1.93 -12.73 -1.77
C VAL A 284 0.51 -12.25 -1.80
N SER A 285 -0.33 -13.10 -1.22
CA SER A 285 -1.37 -13.59 -2.01
C SER A 285 -2.59 -13.82 -1.10
N LYS A 286 -3.55 -12.89 -1.04
CA LYS A 286 -4.96 -13.10 -0.64
C LYS A 286 -5.76 -11.86 -1.04
N ASP A 287 -6.70 -12.06 -1.95
CA ASP A 287 -7.81 -11.20 -2.40
C ASP A 287 -7.89 -11.04 -3.93
N ILE A 288 -7.85 -12.17 -4.63
CA ILE A 288 -8.87 -12.47 -5.65
C ILE A 288 -9.80 -13.54 -5.05
N LEU A 289 -10.63 -13.13 -4.11
CA LEU A 289 -11.86 -13.81 -3.66
C LEU A 289 -12.89 -12.74 -3.30
#